data_AF-R0KL97-F1
#
_entry.id   AF-R0KL97-F1
#
_cell.length_a   1.000
_cell.length_b   1.000
_cell.length_c   1.000
_cell.angle_alpha   90.00
_cell.angle_beta   90.00
_cell.angle_gamma   90.00
#
_symmetry.space_group_name_H-M   'P 1'
#
loop_
_entity.id
_entity.type
_entity.pdbx_description
1 polymer ?
#
loop_
_entity_poly.entity_id
_entity_poly.type
_entity_poly.pdbx_seq_one_letter_code
_entity_poly.pdbx_strand_id
1 'polypeptide(L)'
;MSGLVFSEVLIVDSKELTVSYFESEQSVYINRVFNSTIICKGKQIRLLDSHNLCLYVDVSCGITLERSSNIKICALKSSENNYMKINDFSNPFKSTNYKIITNDDTLSLNNLSLSR
;
A
#
# COMPACT_ATOMS: atom_id res chain seq x y z
N MET A 1 2.87 -16.03 6.81
CA MET A 1 3.87 -15.12 7.40
C MET A 1 3.34 -14.73 8.77
N SER A 2 4.12 -14.86 9.85
CA SER A 2 3.77 -14.30 11.16
C SER A 2 4.32 -12.87 11.24
N GLY A 3 3.46 -11.87 11.06
CA GLY A 3 3.81 -10.44 11.16
C GLY A 3 3.47 -9.85 12.52
N LEU A 4 3.96 -8.64 12.78
CA LEU A 4 3.44 -7.81 13.87
C LEU A 4 2.00 -7.41 13.54
N VAL A 5 1.09 -7.62 14.48
CA VAL A 5 -0.33 -7.24 14.35
C VAL A 5 -0.59 -6.06 15.27
N PHE A 6 -1.15 -5.00 14.71
CA PHE A 6 -1.49 -3.77 15.41
C PHE A 6 -2.99 -3.48 15.26
N SER A 7 -3.56 -2.73 16.20
CA SER A 7 -4.97 -2.31 16.07
C SER A 7 -5.14 -1.30 14.93
N GLU A 8 -4.26 -0.30 14.89
CA GLU A 8 -4.14 0.70 13.82
C GLU A 8 -2.66 1.02 13.58
N VAL A 9 -2.33 1.43 12.36
CA VAL A 9 -0.96 1.85 12.00
C VAL A 9 -0.99 3.21 11.32
N LEU A 10 -0.15 4.12 11.81
CA LEU A 10 0.09 5.43 11.23
C LEU A 10 1.54 5.52 10.78
N ILE A 11 1.74 5.88 9.52
CA ILE A 11 3.06 6.17 8.93
C ILE A 11 2.99 7.63 8.46
N VAL A 12 3.75 8.50 9.12
CA VAL A 12 3.64 9.96 8.94
C VAL A 12 5.00 10.61 8.75
N ASP A 13 5.03 11.72 8.01
CA ASP A 13 6.17 12.64 7.93
C ASP A 13 7.51 11.95 7.64
N SER A 14 7.50 11.09 6.62
CA SER A 14 8.59 10.15 6.37
C SER A 14 9.03 10.12 4.91
N LYS A 15 10.30 9.81 4.67
CA LYS A 15 10.85 9.72 3.32
C LYS A 15 11.86 8.57 3.25
N GLU A 16 11.95 7.94 2.08
CA GLU A 16 12.97 6.92 1.79
C GLU A 16 12.92 5.71 2.76
N LEU A 17 11.70 5.28 3.10
CA LEU A 17 11.48 4.12 3.96
C LEU A 17 11.28 2.83 3.17
N THR A 18 11.76 1.73 3.74
CA THR A 18 11.29 0.37 3.41
C THR A 18 10.69 -0.23 4.66
N VAL A 19 9.37 -0.38 4.67
CA VAL A 19 8.63 -0.96 5.80
C VAL A 19 8.32 -2.43 5.50
N SER A 20 8.91 -3.32 6.29
CA SER A 20 8.66 -4.76 6.23
C SER A 20 7.22 -5.09 6.63
N TYR A 21 6.79 -6.32 6.34
CA TYR A 21 5.41 -6.78 6.54
C TYR A 21 4.87 -6.53 7.97
N PHE A 22 3.69 -5.90 8.03
CA PHE A 22 2.87 -5.78 9.24
C PHE A 22 1.39 -5.93 8.91
N GLU A 23 0.58 -6.16 9.95
CA GLU A 23 -0.88 -6.23 9.84
C GLU A 23 -1.53 -5.16 10.73
N SER A 24 -2.59 -4.55 10.21
CA SER A 24 -3.51 -3.70 10.97
C SER A 24 -4.88 -4.37 11.01
N GLU A 25 -5.46 -4.52 12.20
CA GLU A 25 -6.82 -5.03 12.37
C GLU A 25 -7.88 -4.05 11.85
N GLN A 26 -7.52 -2.78 11.73
CA GLN A 26 -8.36 -1.72 11.20
C GLN A 26 -7.68 -1.04 10.01
N SER A 27 -7.21 0.19 10.19
CA SER A 27 -6.75 1.04 9.09
C SER A 27 -5.23 1.13 9.08
N VAL A 28 -4.66 1.31 7.89
CA VAL A 28 -3.32 1.84 7.72
C VAL A 28 -3.45 3.25 7.16
N TYR A 29 -2.94 4.23 7.91
CA TYR A 29 -2.93 5.63 7.50
C TYR A 29 -1.52 6.04 7.09
N ILE A 30 -1.39 6.52 5.87
CA ILE A 30 -0.12 6.93 5.26
C ILE A 30 -0.25 8.40 4.90
N ASN A 31 0.50 9.28 5.57
CA ASN A 31 0.35 10.74 5.44
C ASN A 31 1.69 11.43 5.31
N ARG A 32 1.90 12.23 4.24
CA ARG A 32 3.18 12.90 3.98
C ARG A 32 4.33 11.90 3.96
N VAL A 33 4.14 10.80 3.23
CA VAL A 33 5.16 9.77 3.02
C VAL A 33 5.64 9.80 1.57
N PHE A 34 6.96 9.80 1.39
CA PHE A 34 7.59 10.02 0.09
C PHE A 34 8.61 8.93 -0.25
N ASN A 35 8.69 8.53 -1.53
CA ASN A 35 9.75 7.66 -2.05
C ASN A 35 9.95 6.37 -1.23
N SER A 36 8.87 5.68 -0.87
CA SER A 36 8.91 4.58 0.10
C SER A 36 8.24 3.31 -0.42
N THR A 37 8.67 2.17 0.12
CA THR A 37 8.06 0.86 -0.11
C THR A 37 7.44 0.35 1.19
N ILE A 38 6.18 -0.08 1.14
CA ILE A 38 5.44 -0.53 2.31
C ILE A 38 4.74 -1.85 1.98
N ILE A 39 4.96 -2.85 2.84
CA ILE A 39 4.30 -4.16 2.75
C ILE A 39 3.36 -4.29 3.93
N CYS A 40 2.05 -4.40 3.70
CA CYS A 40 1.09 -4.44 4.81
C CYS A 40 -0.22 -5.16 4.48
N LYS A 41 -0.91 -5.55 5.54
CA LYS A 41 -2.32 -5.96 5.50
C LYS A 41 -3.16 -5.00 6.35
N GLY A 42 -4.36 -4.70 5.93
CA GLY A 42 -5.30 -3.88 6.69
C GLY A 42 -6.75 -4.08 6.25
N LYS A 43 -7.73 -3.60 7.01
CA LYS A 43 -9.09 -3.50 6.47
C LYS A 43 -9.16 -2.46 5.37
N GLN A 44 -8.56 -1.30 5.58
CA GLN A 44 -8.48 -0.22 4.59
C GLN A 44 -7.13 0.46 4.65
N ILE A 45 -6.69 1.00 3.51
CA ILE A 45 -5.51 1.87 3.43
C ILE A 45 -5.96 3.25 2.99
N ARG A 46 -5.48 4.27 3.71
CA ARG A 46 -5.79 5.67 3.44
C ARG A 46 -4.50 6.44 3.21
N LEU A 47 -4.34 6.97 2.02
CA LEU A 47 -3.21 7.82 1.63
C LEU A 47 -3.63 9.28 1.61
N LEU A 48 -2.83 10.12 2.24
CA LEU A 48 -2.95 11.57 2.20
C LEU A 48 -1.59 12.18 1.87
N ASP A 49 -1.56 13.11 0.92
CA ASP A 49 -0.38 13.96 0.64
C ASP A 49 0.93 13.15 0.48
N SER A 50 0.84 11.99 -0.17
CA SER A 50 1.94 11.00 -0.24
C SER A 50 2.29 10.69 -1.68
N HIS A 51 3.59 10.54 -1.97
CA HIS A 51 4.07 10.49 -3.36
C HIS A 51 5.17 9.46 -3.59
N ASN A 52 5.20 8.91 -4.80
CA ASN A 52 6.20 7.92 -5.22
C ASN A 52 6.26 6.70 -4.27
N LEU A 53 5.11 6.09 -4.00
CA LEU A 53 5.03 4.92 -3.13
C LEU A 53 4.89 3.62 -3.91
N CYS A 54 5.50 2.56 -3.40
CA CYS A 54 5.22 1.19 -3.81
C CYS A 54 4.58 0.43 -2.66
N LEU A 55 3.32 0.03 -2.84
CA LEU A 55 2.53 -0.65 -1.83
C LEU A 55 2.33 -2.11 -2.22
N TYR A 56 2.66 -3.03 -1.31
CA TYR A 56 2.32 -4.44 -1.40
C TYR A 56 1.27 -4.75 -0.35
N VAL A 57 0.03 -4.96 -0.78
CA VAL A 57 -1.12 -4.84 0.12
C VAL A 57 -2.03 -6.04 0.07
N ASP A 58 -2.60 -6.38 1.23
CA ASP A 58 -3.82 -7.18 1.36
C ASP A 58 -4.87 -6.33 2.08
N VAL A 59 -5.98 -5.99 1.41
CA VAL A 59 -7.02 -5.12 1.96
C VAL A 59 -8.42 -5.69 1.80
N SER A 60 -9.25 -5.62 2.85
CA SER A 60 -10.63 -6.12 2.78
C SER A 60 -11.64 -5.09 2.26
N CYS A 61 -11.40 -3.79 2.44
CA CYS A 61 -12.35 -2.72 2.08
C CYS A 61 -11.91 -1.90 0.85
N GLY A 62 -10.62 -1.91 0.55
CA GLY A 62 -10.01 -1.14 -0.54
C GLY A 62 -9.04 -0.06 -0.06
N ILE A 63 -8.71 0.85 -0.97
CA ILE A 63 -7.70 1.89 -0.78
C ILE A 63 -8.31 3.25 -1.16
N THR A 64 -8.03 4.28 -0.39
CA THR A 64 -8.40 5.65 -0.73
C THR A 64 -7.17 6.53 -0.82
N LEU A 65 -7.10 7.41 -1.81
CA LEU A 65 -6.00 8.35 -1.97
C LEU A 65 -6.55 9.78 -2.13
N GLU A 66 -5.85 10.74 -1.53
CA GLU A 66 -6.13 12.17 -1.64
C GLU A 66 -4.80 12.95 -1.66
N ARG A 67 -4.68 13.94 -2.55
CA ARG A 67 -3.45 14.72 -2.78
C ARG A 67 -2.19 13.85 -2.94
N SER A 68 -2.36 12.64 -3.45
CA SER A 68 -1.28 11.65 -3.56
C SER A 68 -1.04 11.31 -5.03
N SER A 69 0.20 11.03 -5.42
CA SER A 69 0.52 10.72 -6.83
C SER A 69 1.69 9.76 -7.02
N ASN A 70 1.74 9.14 -8.20
CA ASN A 70 2.70 8.07 -8.54
C ASN A 70 2.70 6.93 -7.52
N ILE A 71 1.50 6.43 -7.17
CA ILE A 71 1.30 5.31 -6.26
C ILE A 71 1.25 4.01 -7.06
N LYS A 72 2.17 3.09 -6.78
CA LYS A 72 2.16 1.74 -7.35
C LYS A 72 1.54 0.79 -6.35
N ILE A 73 0.54 0.04 -6.77
CA ILE A 73 -0.20 -0.88 -5.90
C ILE A 73 -0.06 -2.29 -6.45
N CYS A 74 0.46 -3.17 -5.62
CA CYS A 74 0.71 -4.58 -5.90
C CYS A 74 -0.08 -5.42 -4.88
N ALA A 75 -0.66 -6.53 -5.32
CA ALA A 75 -1.36 -7.43 -4.43
C ALA A 75 -0.39 -8.35 -3.68
N LEU A 76 -0.66 -8.57 -2.40
CA LEU A 76 -0.24 -9.80 -1.72
C LEU A 76 -1.21 -10.93 -2.12
N LYS A 77 -0.69 -12.16 -2.29
CA LYS A 77 -1.50 -13.33 -2.67
C LYS A 77 -2.49 -13.66 -1.54
N SER A 78 -3.76 -13.31 -1.74
CA SER A 78 -4.87 -13.55 -0.83
C SER A 78 -6.19 -13.61 -1.61
N SER A 79 -7.11 -14.48 -1.20
CA SER A 79 -8.38 -14.74 -1.92
C SER A 79 -9.41 -13.63 -1.77
N GLU A 80 -9.28 -12.79 -0.74
CA GLU A 80 -10.26 -11.74 -0.39
C GLU A 80 -9.69 -10.32 -0.56
N ASN A 81 -8.59 -10.19 -1.30
CA ASN A 81 -7.86 -8.93 -1.43
C ASN A 81 -8.54 -7.97 -2.42
N ASN A 82 -9.12 -6.90 -1.88
CA ASN A 82 -9.79 -5.82 -2.61
C ASN A 82 -8.85 -4.68 -3.03
N TYR A 83 -7.56 -4.93 -3.25
CA TYR A 83 -6.56 -3.92 -3.64
C TYR A 83 -6.90 -3.14 -4.93
N MET A 84 -7.76 -3.69 -5.81
CA MET A 84 -8.22 -3.01 -7.02
C MET A 84 -9.34 -1.99 -6.75
N LYS A 85 -10.00 -2.05 -5.59
CA LYS A 85 -11.03 -1.10 -5.18
C LYS A 85 -10.37 0.17 -4.64
N ILE A 86 -10.12 1.11 -5.55
CA ILE A 86 -9.38 2.34 -5.25
C ILE A 86 -10.26 3.55 -5.52
N ASN A 87 -10.37 4.45 -4.54
CA ASN A 87 -11.04 5.74 -4.70
C ASN A 87 -10.01 6.88 -4.60
N ASP A 88 -9.83 7.64 -5.67
CA ASP A 88 -9.02 8.87 -5.67
C ASP A 88 -9.88 10.10 -5.48
N PHE A 89 -9.87 10.67 -4.29
CA PHE A 89 -10.60 11.89 -3.97
C PHE A 89 -9.98 13.13 -4.60
N SER A 90 -8.75 13.06 -5.10
CA SER A 90 -8.12 14.15 -5.87
C SER A 90 -8.61 14.17 -7.32
N ASN A 91 -8.97 13.01 -7.87
CA ASN A 91 -9.41 12.83 -9.27
C ASN A 91 -10.56 11.80 -9.35
N PRO A 92 -11.78 12.16 -8.90
CA PRO A 92 -12.86 11.19 -8.68
C PRO A 92 -13.41 10.53 -9.96
N PHE A 93 -13.17 11.10 -11.14
CA PHE A 93 -13.72 10.61 -12.42
C PHE A 93 -12.72 9.79 -13.25
N LYS A 94 -11.42 10.13 -13.19
CA LYS A 94 -10.36 9.45 -13.93
C LYS A 94 -9.00 9.78 -13.31
N SER A 95 -8.49 8.88 -12.48
CA SER A 95 -7.21 9.08 -11.82
C SER A 95 -6.03 8.63 -12.68
N THR A 96 -4.98 9.44 -12.71
CA THR A 96 -3.63 9.09 -13.19
C THR A 96 -2.63 8.99 -12.03
N ASN A 97 -3.10 9.11 -10.78
CA ASN A 97 -2.27 9.20 -9.59
C ASN A 97 -1.77 7.85 -9.09
N TYR A 98 -2.37 6.76 -9.55
CA TYR A 98 -1.95 5.41 -9.20
C TYR A 98 -1.89 4.51 -10.42
N LYS A 99 -1.15 3.41 -10.27
CA LYS A 99 -1.20 2.28 -11.19
C LYS A 99 -1.22 0.97 -10.41
N ILE A 100 -2.03 0.04 -10.88
CA ILE A 100 -2.05 -1.33 -10.37
C ILE A 100 -0.99 -2.11 -11.15
N ILE A 101 -0.13 -2.82 -10.42
CA ILE A 101 0.89 -3.69 -10.99
C ILE A 101 0.40 -5.13 -10.83
N THR A 102 -0.01 -5.75 -11.94
CA THR A 102 -0.38 -7.17 -12.01
C THR A 102 0.84 -8.04 -12.31
N ASN A 103 0.81 -9.31 -11.93
CA ASN A 103 1.97 -10.16 -11.64
C ASN A 103 3.09 -10.32 -12.70
N ASP A 104 2.99 -9.80 -13.92
CA ASP A 104 4.10 -9.83 -14.89
C ASP A 104 5.32 -9.00 -14.43
N ASP A 105 5.13 -8.03 -13.52
CA ASP A 105 6.21 -7.22 -12.93
C ASP A 105 6.68 -7.71 -11.53
N THR A 106 6.01 -8.72 -10.94
CA THR A 106 6.26 -9.17 -9.55
C THR A 106 7.35 -10.22 -9.39
N LEU A 107 7.92 -10.70 -10.50
CA LEU A 107 9.04 -11.68 -10.51
C LEU A 107 10.30 -11.19 -9.76
N SER A 108 10.37 -9.91 -9.38
CA SER A 108 11.48 -9.32 -8.62
C SER A 108 11.36 -9.41 -7.09
N LEU A 109 10.19 -9.72 -6.50
CA LEU A 109 9.99 -9.71 -5.04
C LEU A 109 10.29 -11.02 -4.33
N ASN A 110 10.26 -12.14 -5.04
CA ASN A 110 10.68 -13.43 -4.47
C ASN A 110 12.17 -13.42 -4.07
N ASN A 111 12.96 -12.44 -4.53
CA ASN A 111 14.36 -12.26 -4.15
C ASN A 111 14.56 -11.33 -2.94
N LEU A 112 13.56 -10.53 -2.54
CA LEU A 112 13.62 -9.70 -1.33
C LEU A 112 13.19 -10.47 -0.07
N SER A 113 12.55 -11.63 -0.22
CA SER A 113 12.13 -12.52 0.87
C SER A 113 13.08 -13.69 1.12
N LEU A 114 14.18 -13.81 0.35
CA LEU A 114 15.15 -14.91 0.47
C LEU A 114 16.54 -14.50 0.97
N SER A 115 16.82 -13.21 1.17
CA SER A 115 18.01 -12.80 1.94
C SER A 115 17.67 -12.86 3.43
N ARG A 116 17.84 -14.06 4.01
CA ARG A 116 18.01 -14.25 5.46
C ARG A 116 19.29 -13.58 5.94
#